data_AF-A0A167R279-F1
#
_entry.id   AF-A0A167R279-F1
#
_cell.length_a   1.000
_cell.length_b   1.000
_cell.length_c   1.000
_cell.angle_alpha   90.00
_cell.angle_beta   90.00
_cell.angle_gamma   90.00
#
_symmetry.space_group_name_H-M   'P 1'
#
loop_
_entity.id
_entity.type
_entity.pdbx_description
1 polymer ?
#
loop_
_entity_poly.entity_id
_entity_poly.type
_entity_poly.pdbx_seq_one_letter_code
_entity_poly.pdbx_strand_id
1 'polypeptide(L)'
;MSSQQRYPSSLSRTPISAAQSPPPSPSASHTSARPATPPVKSPDANSPARRSPLPRKVSAGGGGARDLLRKHYGLGLASANASVSSFGLPGKDKEKEKDQPKMDPMDIDSPAFDAHMYYSTLISTSSLPVLLAKENELMSEIKTLDGERQSLVYNHHHELIAASDTIKAMKKRAEGLDSSLDTLKAAFSEISRLGAELSTSDRERKEGNA
;
A
#
# COMPACT_ATOMS: atom_id res chain seq x y z
N MET A 1 -40.77 -18.88 -72.94
CA MET A 1 -40.10 -17.86 -72.13
C MET A 1 -39.49 -18.58 -70.92
N SER A 2 -38.17 -18.60 -70.86
CA SER A 2 -37.34 -19.32 -69.88
C SER A 2 -37.44 -18.76 -68.47
N SER A 3 -37.31 -19.65 -67.47
CA SER A 3 -36.38 -19.57 -66.30
C SER A 3 -36.91 -20.54 -65.23
N GLN A 4 -36.42 -21.78 -65.14
CA GLN A 4 -35.15 -22.28 -64.57
C GLN A 4 -35.22 -22.51 -63.04
N GLN A 5 -34.96 -23.77 -62.68
CA GLN A 5 -34.98 -24.42 -61.36
C GLN A 5 -33.90 -23.92 -60.37
N ARG A 6 -34.08 -24.20 -59.06
CA ARG A 6 -33.30 -25.20 -58.27
C ARG A 6 -33.67 -25.18 -56.76
N TYR A 7 -33.78 -26.36 -56.15
CA TYR A 7 -33.82 -26.60 -54.68
C TYR A 7 -32.38 -26.72 -54.11
N PRO A 8 -32.17 -27.14 -52.83
CA PRO A 8 -31.99 -26.33 -51.61
C PRO A 8 -30.58 -26.56 -50.99
N SER A 9 -30.22 -25.96 -49.83
CA SER A 9 -29.25 -26.54 -48.85
C SER A 9 -28.99 -25.65 -47.63
N SER A 10 -28.86 -26.32 -46.47
CA SER A 10 -28.56 -25.86 -45.12
C SER A 10 -27.22 -25.12 -44.96
N LEU A 11 -27.21 -24.06 -44.14
CA LEU A 11 -25.97 -23.39 -43.70
C LEU A 11 -25.51 -23.97 -42.35
N SER A 12 -24.37 -24.65 -42.41
CA SER A 12 -23.57 -25.17 -41.30
C SER A 12 -22.89 -24.07 -40.48
N ARG A 13 -23.03 -24.14 -39.16
CA ARG A 13 -22.38 -23.32 -38.14
C ARG A 13 -20.93 -23.76 -37.94
N THR A 14 -19.96 -22.86 -38.12
CA THR A 14 -18.57 -23.07 -37.70
C THR A 14 -18.23 -22.15 -36.52
N PRO A 15 -17.61 -22.66 -35.44
CA PRO A 15 -16.99 -21.82 -34.41
C PRO A 15 -15.52 -21.58 -34.74
N ILE A 16 -15.09 -20.32 -34.83
CA ILE A 16 -13.66 -19.96 -34.93
C ILE A 16 -13.17 -19.55 -33.55
N SER A 17 -12.16 -20.29 -33.09
CA SER A 17 -11.37 -20.07 -31.89
C SER A 17 -10.15 -19.20 -32.22
N ALA A 18 -9.66 -18.51 -31.17
CA ALA A 18 -8.30 -18.03 -30.93
C ALA A 18 -7.90 -16.59 -31.33
N ALA A 19 -7.60 -15.84 -30.25
CA ALA A 19 -6.46 -14.94 -30.06
C ALA A 19 -6.32 -13.68 -30.95
N GLN A 20 -6.64 -12.51 -30.39
CA GLN A 20 -6.00 -11.24 -30.78
C GLN A 20 -5.62 -10.41 -29.56
N SER A 21 -4.34 -10.05 -29.53
CA SER A 21 -3.58 -9.28 -28.55
C SER A 21 -3.97 -7.79 -28.52
N PRO A 22 -3.63 -7.04 -27.45
CA PRO A 22 -3.99 -5.61 -27.33
C PRO A 22 -3.16 -4.68 -28.24
N PRO A 23 -3.69 -3.51 -28.64
CA PRO A 23 -2.98 -2.55 -29.51
C PRO A 23 -1.90 -1.71 -28.76
N PRO A 24 -0.91 -1.14 -29.49
CA PRO A 24 0.32 -0.59 -28.91
C PRO A 24 0.25 0.90 -28.48
N SER A 25 1.10 1.26 -27.50
CA SER A 25 1.36 2.61 -27.00
C SER A 25 2.00 3.55 -28.04
N PRO A 26 1.69 4.86 -28.04
CA PRO A 26 2.41 5.83 -28.86
C PRO A 26 3.73 6.26 -28.21
N SER A 27 4.82 6.06 -28.94
CA SER A 27 6.17 6.56 -28.66
C SER A 27 6.30 7.99 -29.19
N ALA A 28 6.65 8.95 -28.34
CA ALA A 28 7.03 10.30 -28.76
C ALA A 28 8.50 10.54 -28.43
N SER A 29 9.34 10.45 -29.47
CA SER A 29 10.75 10.78 -29.46
C SER A 29 10.95 12.27 -29.66
N HIS A 30 11.42 12.98 -28.63
CA HIS A 30 12.04 14.30 -28.77
C HIS A 30 13.48 14.26 -28.23
N THR A 31 14.38 14.12 -29.19
CA THR A 31 15.70 14.77 -29.34
C THR A 31 16.52 15.13 -28.10
N SER A 32 17.71 14.53 -28.09
CA SER A 32 18.87 14.71 -27.21
C SER A 32 19.42 16.15 -27.15
N ALA A 33 19.71 16.62 -25.95
CA ALA A 33 20.73 17.66 -25.70
C ALA A 33 21.42 17.38 -24.36
N ARG A 34 22.61 16.79 -24.43
CA ARG A 34 23.56 16.60 -23.33
C ARG A 34 24.50 17.82 -23.26
N PRO A 35 24.96 18.21 -22.07
CA PRO A 35 26.39 18.50 -21.94
C PRO A 35 27.04 17.78 -20.75
N ALA A 36 28.37 17.70 -20.82
CA ALA A 36 29.23 16.76 -20.14
C ALA A 36 29.80 17.27 -18.79
N THR A 37 30.08 16.35 -17.86
CA THR A 37 31.14 16.46 -16.82
C THR A 37 32.52 16.19 -17.45
N PRO A 38 33.71 16.55 -16.89
CA PRO A 38 34.14 16.63 -15.46
C PRO A 38 35.13 17.83 -15.21
N PRO A 39 36.04 17.96 -14.20
CA PRO A 39 36.46 17.06 -13.11
C PRO A 39 36.64 17.67 -11.70
N VAL A 40 37.04 16.77 -10.79
CA VAL A 40 37.26 16.88 -9.33
C VAL A 40 38.41 17.83 -8.96
N LYS A 41 38.23 18.64 -7.90
CA LYS A 41 39.31 19.27 -7.12
C LYS A 41 38.86 19.50 -5.66
N SER A 42 39.38 18.70 -4.73
CA SER A 42 39.64 19.10 -3.34
C SER A 42 41.08 19.65 -3.29
N PRO A 43 41.55 20.45 -2.31
CA PRO A 43 41.08 20.64 -0.93
C PRO A 43 41.01 22.12 -0.47
N ASP A 44 40.39 22.42 0.68
CA ASP A 44 41.06 23.09 1.81
C ASP A 44 40.13 23.13 3.05
N ALA A 45 40.75 23.14 4.22
CA ALA A 45 40.14 22.97 5.53
C ALA A 45 40.21 24.29 6.29
N ASN A 46 39.07 24.89 6.65
CA ASN A 46 39.01 25.80 7.81
C ASN A 46 37.57 26.09 8.29
N SER A 47 37.19 25.52 9.46
CA SER A 47 36.32 26.03 10.55
C SER A 47 34.94 26.69 10.31
N PRO A 48 34.04 26.80 11.33
CA PRO A 48 33.71 25.87 12.41
C PRO A 48 32.18 25.58 12.55
N ALA A 49 31.88 24.44 13.19
CA ALA A 49 30.64 24.07 13.91
C ALA A 49 29.32 24.84 13.62
N ARG A 50 28.49 24.32 12.69
CA ARG A 50 27.05 24.65 12.64
C ARG A 50 26.27 23.58 13.41
N ARG A 51 25.94 23.90 14.66
CA ARG A 51 25.06 23.12 15.53
C ARG A 51 23.73 22.88 14.83
N SER A 52 23.37 21.61 14.65
CA SER A 52 22.00 21.21 14.35
C SER A 52 21.16 21.38 15.63
N PRO A 53 19.98 22.03 15.60
CA PRO A 53 19.15 22.11 16.78
C PRO A 53 18.49 20.75 17.02
N LEU A 54 18.82 20.13 18.15
CA LEU A 54 18.07 19.00 18.71
C LEU A 54 16.60 19.39 18.90
N PRO A 55 15.64 18.47 18.69
CA PRO A 55 14.26 18.72 19.08
C PRO A 55 14.18 18.86 20.61
N ARG A 56 13.60 19.99 21.05
CA ARG A 56 13.31 20.29 22.45
C ARG A 56 12.47 19.18 23.08
N LYS A 57 12.96 18.63 24.19
CA LYS A 57 12.22 17.79 25.13
C LYS A 57 11.11 18.64 25.78
N VAL A 58 9.88 18.54 25.27
CA VAL A 58 8.68 18.90 26.05
C VAL A 58 8.32 17.71 26.93
N SER A 59 8.66 17.87 28.21
CA SER A 59 8.12 17.06 29.30
C SER A 59 6.79 17.66 29.73
N ALA A 60 5.67 17.04 29.34
CA ALA A 60 4.40 17.03 30.09
C ALA A 60 3.35 16.18 29.34
N GLY A 61 2.76 15.20 30.02
CA GLY A 61 1.51 14.56 29.58
C GLY A 61 1.63 13.32 28.69
N GLY A 62 2.36 12.30 29.14
CA GLY A 62 2.36 10.98 28.50
C GLY A 62 1.00 10.28 28.65
N GLY A 63 0.10 10.51 27.70
CA GLY A 63 -1.20 9.83 27.63
C GLY A 63 -1.90 9.99 26.28
N GLY A 64 -1.86 11.20 25.70
CA GLY A 64 -2.67 11.53 24.51
C GLY A 64 -2.35 10.71 23.26
N ALA A 65 -1.08 10.67 22.83
CA ALA A 65 -0.71 9.93 21.62
C ALA A 65 -0.89 8.42 21.79
N ARG A 66 -0.56 7.89 22.97
CA ARG A 66 -0.74 6.46 23.29
C ARG A 66 -2.21 6.06 23.35
N ASP A 67 -3.07 6.91 23.91
CA ASP A 67 -4.51 6.66 23.97
C ASP A 67 -5.20 6.83 22.61
N LEU A 68 -4.72 7.75 21.78
CA LEU A 68 -5.21 7.90 20.41
C LEU A 68 -4.93 6.62 19.61
N LEU A 69 -3.68 6.13 19.64
CA LEU A 69 -3.32 4.87 18.99
C LEU A 69 -4.12 3.68 19.56
N ARG A 70 -4.34 3.63 20.88
CA ARG A 70 -5.16 2.60 21.53
C ARG A 70 -6.59 2.57 21.00
N LYS A 71 -7.20 3.74 20.79
CA LYS A 71 -8.57 3.89 20.27
C LYS A 71 -8.65 3.49 18.79
N HIS A 72 -7.67 3.87 17.98
CA HIS A 72 -7.67 3.55 16.55
C HIS A 72 -7.42 2.08 16.25
N TYR A 73 -6.60 1.39 17.06
CA TYR A 73 -6.26 -0.02 16.85
C TYR A 73 -7.00 -0.99 17.77
N GLY A 74 -7.99 -0.52 18.56
CA GLY A 74 -8.78 -1.36 19.45
C GLY A 74 -7.98 -2.05 20.57
N LEU A 75 -6.78 -1.56 20.90
CA LEU A 75 -5.83 -2.20 21.82
C LEU A 75 -6.12 -1.89 23.30
N GLY A 76 -7.39 -1.90 23.67
CA GLY A 76 -7.91 -1.28 24.89
C GLY A 76 -7.97 -2.11 26.17
N LEU A 77 -7.87 -3.45 26.14
CA LEU A 77 -8.05 -4.31 27.31
C LEU A 77 -6.99 -5.44 27.36
N ALA A 78 -5.75 -5.10 27.69
CA ALA A 78 -4.74 -6.13 28.01
C ALA A 78 -3.81 -5.65 29.12
N SER A 79 -4.31 -5.67 30.36
CA SER A 79 -3.55 -6.09 31.55
C SER A 79 -4.35 -5.82 32.83
N ALA A 80 -5.07 -6.84 33.29
CA ALA A 80 -5.10 -7.33 34.68
C ALA A 80 -6.29 -8.29 34.86
N ASN A 81 -5.97 -9.58 34.85
CA ASN A 81 -6.77 -10.71 35.32
C ASN A 81 -7.87 -11.26 34.40
N ALA A 82 -7.89 -12.59 34.32
CA ALA A 82 -8.76 -13.39 33.48
C ALA A 82 -10.19 -13.47 34.04
N SER A 83 -11.18 -13.27 33.17
CA SER A 83 -12.45 -14.02 33.23
C SER A 83 -13.15 -13.95 31.88
N VAL A 84 -13.62 -15.13 31.48
CA VAL A 84 -14.45 -15.41 30.31
C VAL A 84 -15.74 -14.57 30.29
N SER A 85 -16.16 -14.28 29.05
CA SER A 85 -17.50 -13.85 28.59
C SER A 85 -17.96 -12.42 28.88
N SER A 86 -18.43 -11.76 27.83
CA SER A 86 -19.72 -11.07 27.71
C SER A 86 -19.57 -9.99 26.63
N PHE A 87 -19.98 -10.26 25.39
CA PHE A 87 -21.20 -9.69 24.82
C PHE A 87 -21.80 -8.52 25.62
N GLY A 88 -21.96 -7.37 24.96
CA GLY A 88 -22.99 -6.38 25.29
C GLY A 88 -22.61 -5.26 26.27
N LEU A 89 -22.53 -4.05 25.70
CA LEU A 89 -22.83 -2.75 26.33
C LEU A 89 -24.17 -2.79 27.13
N PRO A 90 -24.53 -1.86 28.06
CA PRO A 90 -24.46 -0.39 27.83
C PRO A 90 -24.43 0.58 29.05
N GLY A 91 -24.22 1.86 28.74
CA GLY A 91 -24.57 3.02 29.58
C GLY A 91 -23.63 4.20 29.33
N LYS A 92 -24.05 5.46 29.27
CA LYS A 92 -25.35 6.14 29.25
C LYS A 92 -25.03 7.61 28.90
N ASP A 93 -25.91 8.25 28.15
CA ASP A 93 -26.20 9.70 28.16
C ASP A 93 -25.08 10.69 27.76
N LYS A 94 -24.91 10.89 26.44
CA LYS A 94 -24.99 12.22 25.82
C LYS A 94 -25.55 12.07 24.41
N GLU A 95 -26.60 12.83 24.16
CA GLU A 95 -27.29 13.03 22.89
C GLU A 95 -26.27 13.37 21.78
N LYS A 96 -25.79 12.34 21.10
CA LYS A 96 -25.31 12.47 19.74
C LYS A 96 -26.48 12.05 18.87
N GLU A 97 -27.15 13.05 18.35
CA GLU A 97 -27.88 12.96 17.10
C GLU A 97 -27.12 12.03 16.17
N LYS A 98 -27.77 10.94 15.76
CA LYS A 98 -27.23 10.03 14.77
C LYS A 98 -27.08 10.83 13.49
N ASP A 99 -25.87 11.28 13.19
CA ASP A 99 -25.42 11.53 11.82
C ASP A 99 -25.44 10.18 11.09
N GLN A 100 -26.64 9.66 10.79
CA GLN A 100 -26.77 8.77 9.64
C GLN A 100 -26.46 9.65 8.43
N PRO A 101 -25.57 9.21 7.52
CA PRO A 101 -25.38 9.94 6.28
C PRO A 101 -26.76 10.08 5.63
N LYS A 102 -27.23 11.32 5.48
CA LYS A 102 -28.45 11.60 4.73
C LYS A 102 -28.19 11.11 3.33
N MET A 103 -28.78 9.96 3.01
CA MET A 103 -28.63 9.28 1.73
C MET A 103 -29.57 9.97 0.76
N ASP A 104 -29.18 11.16 0.31
CA ASP A 104 -29.99 12.01 -0.55
C ASP A 104 -29.85 11.52 -2.01
N PRO A 105 -30.92 11.01 -2.65
CA PRO A 105 -30.81 10.45 -4.00
C PRO A 105 -30.57 11.49 -5.10
N MET A 106 -30.68 12.77 -4.77
CA MET A 106 -30.46 13.90 -5.70
C MET A 106 -29.07 14.52 -5.57
N ASP A 107 -28.28 14.10 -4.58
CA ASP A 107 -26.92 14.59 -4.37
C ASP A 107 -25.92 13.70 -5.14
N ILE A 108 -25.14 14.30 -6.04
CA ILE A 108 -24.16 13.60 -6.90
C ILE A 108 -23.07 12.91 -6.08
N ASP A 109 -22.72 13.47 -4.91
CA ASP A 109 -21.68 12.94 -4.04
C ASP A 109 -22.20 11.87 -3.05
N SER A 110 -23.51 11.65 -3.03
CA SER A 110 -24.15 10.72 -2.10
C SER A 110 -24.07 9.28 -2.61
N PRO A 111 -23.79 8.28 -1.74
CA PRO A 111 -23.79 6.87 -2.11
C PRO A 111 -25.16 6.35 -2.55
N ALA A 112 -26.25 7.09 -2.31
CA ALA A 112 -27.59 6.76 -2.75
C ALA A 112 -28.05 7.53 -4.00
N PHE A 113 -27.13 8.21 -4.69
CA PHE A 113 -27.41 8.99 -5.89
C PHE A 113 -28.14 8.18 -6.97
N ASP A 114 -29.28 8.70 -7.44
CA ASP A 114 -30.01 8.16 -8.59
C ASP A 114 -29.86 9.10 -9.79
N ALA A 115 -28.99 8.69 -10.72
CA ALA A 115 -28.70 9.45 -11.93
C ALA A 115 -29.94 9.70 -12.80
N HIS A 116 -30.88 8.75 -12.86
CA HIS A 116 -32.07 8.88 -13.70
C HIS A 116 -33.05 9.90 -13.12
N MET A 117 -33.30 9.83 -11.81
CA MET A 117 -34.14 10.81 -11.12
C MET A 117 -33.54 12.22 -11.17
N TYR A 118 -32.24 12.36 -10.90
CA TYR A 118 -31.53 13.64 -10.99
C TYR A 118 -31.61 14.22 -12.41
N TYR A 119 -31.31 13.42 -13.43
CA TYR A 119 -31.38 13.84 -14.83
C TYR A 119 -32.79 14.25 -15.26
N SER A 120 -33.80 13.44 -14.93
CA SER A 120 -35.21 13.72 -15.28
C SER A 120 -35.71 15.02 -14.64
N THR A 121 -35.28 15.29 -13.40
CA THR A 121 -35.58 16.54 -12.70
C THR A 121 -34.84 17.71 -13.35
N LEU A 122 -33.57 17.52 -13.69
CA LEU A 122 -32.71 18.56 -14.28
C LEU A 122 -33.24 19.02 -15.64
N ILE A 123 -33.61 18.09 -16.54
CA ILE A 123 -34.14 18.43 -17.87
C ILE A 123 -35.55 19.04 -17.80
N SER A 124 -36.35 18.67 -16.79
CA SER A 124 -37.70 19.19 -16.61
C SER A 124 -37.75 20.58 -15.99
N THR A 125 -36.74 20.95 -15.20
CA THR A 125 -36.71 22.20 -14.42
C THR A 125 -35.74 23.25 -14.94
N SER A 126 -34.72 22.85 -15.71
CA SER A 126 -33.65 23.75 -16.19
C SER A 126 -33.88 24.22 -17.63
N SER A 127 -33.37 25.41 -17.94
CA SER A 127 -33.34 25.94 -19.31
C SER A 127 -32.13 25.40 -20.09
N LEU A 128 -32.23 25.39 -21.42
CA LEU A 128 -31.17 24.88 -22.31
C LEU A 128 -29.77 25.50 -22.05
N PRO A 129 -29.62 26.83 -21.83
CA PRO A 129 -28.31 27.41 -21.55
C PRO A 129 -27.69 26.90 -20.25
N VAL A 130 -28.51 26.68 -19.21
CA VAL A 130 -28.06 26.12 -17.93
C VAL A 130 -27.61 24.67 -18.12
N LEU A 131 -28.34 23.90 -18.93
CA LEU A 131 -28.01 22.51 -19.21
C LEU A 131 -26.65 22.39 -19.95
N LEU A 132 -26.40 23.24 -20.94
CA LEU A 132 -25.12 23.30 -21.65
C LEU A 132 -23.97 23.75 -20.74
N ALA A 133 -24.21 24.70 -19.84
CA ALA A 133 -23.20 25.08 -18.84
C ALA A 133 -22.87 23.90 -17.92
N LYS A 134 -23.89 23.18 -17.44
CA LYS A 134 -23.71 22.02 -16.57
C LYS A 134 -23.01 20.86 -17.28
N GLU A 135 -23.29 20.63 -18.56
CA GLU A 135 -22.56 19.63 -19.36
C GLU A 135 -21.06 19.95 -19.42
N ASN A 136 -20.70 21.21 -19.72
CA ASN A 136 -19.30 21.62 -19.80
C ASN A 136 -18.58 21.52 -18.45
N GLU A 137 -19.28 21.87 -17.36
CA GLU A 137 -18.79 21.70 -15.98
C GLU A 137 -18.47 20.24 -15.69
N LEU A 138 -19.43 19.34 -15.91
CA LEU A 138 -19.26 17.90 -15.69
C LEU A 138 -18.14 17.32 -16.57
N MET A 139 -18.04 17.75 -17.83
CA MET A 139 -16.95 17.31 -18.72
C MET A 139 -15.57 17.77 -18.22
N SER A 140 -15.47 18.95 -17.61
CA SER A 140 -14.24 19.41 -16.98
C SER A 140 -13.94 18.61 -15.71
N GLU A 141 -14.95 18.37 -14.88
CA GLU A 141 -14.83 17.62 -13.63
C GLU A 141 -14.38 16.19 -13.88
N ILE A 142 -14.98 15.49 -14.86
CA ILE A 142 -14.58 14.14 -15.26
C ILE A 142 -13.09 14.09 -15.64
N LYS A 143 -12.61 15.08 -16.39
CA LYS A 143 -11.19 15.14 -16.79
C LYS A 143 -10.28 15.39 -15.60
N THR A 144 -10.67 16.27 -14.69
CA THR A 144 -9.92 16.54 -13.46
C THR A 144 -9.86 15.30 -12.58
N LEU A 145 -11.01 14.66 -12.32
CA LEU A 145 -11.10 13.45 -11.50
C LEU A 145 -10.29 12.28 -12.09
N ASP A 146 -10.27 12.10 -13.41
CA ASP A 146 -9.42 11.08 -14.03
C ASP A 146 -7.92 11.43 -13.89
N GLY A 147 -7.57 12.71 -14.02
CA GLY A 147 -6.21 13.20 -13.75
C GLY A 147 -5.77 12.95 -12.30
N GLU A 148 -6.65 13.21 -11.32
CA GLU A 148 -6.42 12.95 -9.90
C GLU A 148 -6.29 11.45 -9.62
N ARG A 149 -7.18 10.63 -10.18
CA ARG A 149 -7.10 9.16 -10.10
C ARG A 149 -5.76 8.67 -10.63
N GLN A 150 -5.35 9.14 -11.80
CA GLN A 150 -4.09 8.73 -12.42
C GLN A 150 -2.87 9.20 -11.59
N SER A 151 -2.92 10.43 -11.06
CA SER A 151 -1.91 10.98 -10.17
C SER A 151 -1.77 10.15 -8.89
N LEU A 152 -2.88 9.77 -8.25
CA LEU A 152 -2.87 8.92 -7.05
C LEU A 152 -2.26 7.55 -7.34
N VAL A 153 -2.68 6.93 -8.45
CA VAL A 153 -2.11 5.67 -8.91
C VAL A 153 -0.61 5.83 -9.10
N TYR A 154 -0.12 6.81 -9.85
CA TYR A 154 1.33 6.94 -10.05
C TYR A 154 2.09 7.28 -8.77
N ASN A 155 1.63 8.27 -8.00
CA ASN A 155 2.32 8.75 -6.81
C ASN A 155 2.38 7.71 -5.70
N HIS A 156 1.43 6.78 -5.60
CA HIS A 156 1.42 5.81 -4.49
C HIS A 156 1.74 4.39 -4.95
N HIS A 157 1.48 4.04 -6.21
CA HIS A 157 1.79 2.69 -6.70
C HIS A 157 3.28 2.40 -6.69
N HIS A 158 4.12 3.37 -7.08
CA HIS A 158 5.58 3.17 -7.03
C HIS A 158 6.10 3.05 -5.58
N GLU A 159 5.50 3.76 -4.63
CA GLU A 159 5.82 3.65 -3.20
C GLU A 159 5.41 2.28 -2.63
N LEU A 160 4.22 1.78 -3.00
CA LEU A 160 3.77 0.44 -2.59
C LEU A 160 4.67 -0.66 -3.14
N ILE A 161 5.11 -0.53 -4.40
CA ILE A 161 6.10 -1.44 -4.99
C ILE A 161 7.41 -1.38 -4.21
N ALA A 162 7.94 -0.17 -3.96
CA ALA A 162 9.19 0.01 -3.22
C ALA A 162 9.10 -0.54 -1.78
N ALA A 163 7.97 -0.36 -1.11
CA ALA A 163 7.71 -0.92 0.21
C ALA A 163 7.66 -2.46 0.16
N SER A 164 6.98 -3.03 -0.84
CA SER A 164 6.95 -4.49 -1.07
C SER A 164 8.35 -5.06 -1.31
N ASP A 165 9.17 -4.38 -2.12
CA ASP A 165 10.56 -4.78 -2.35
C ASP A 165 11.40 -4.71 -1.07
N THR A 166 11.19 -3.68 -0.25
CA THR A 166 11.83 -3.54 1.06
C THR A 166 11.44 -4.69 1.99
N ILE A 167 10.16 -5.04 2.07
CA ILE A 167 9.66 -6.18 2.86
C ILE A 167 10.29 -7.49 2.37
N LYS A 168 10.39 -7.69 1.05
CA LYS A 168 11.02 -8.87 0.46
C LYS A 168 12.51 -8.95 0.79
N ALA A 169 13.24 -7.84 0.71
CA ALA A 169 14.65 -7.78 1.10
C ALA A 169 14.83 -8.01 2.60
N MET A 170 13.94 -7.49 3.44
CA MET A 170 13.97 -7.69 4.88
C MET A 170 13.71 -9.15 5.25
N LYS A 171 12.73 -9.80 4.59
CA LYS A 171 12.45 -11.23 4.73
C LYS A 171 13.69 -12.08 4.37
N LYS A 172 14.31 -11.82 3.22
CA LYS A 172 15.51 -12.55 2.79
C LYS A 172 16.66 -12.41 3.80
N ARG A 173 16.84 -11.22 4.40
CA ARG A 173 17.85 -11.00 5.45
C ARG A 173 17.52 -11.78 6.73
N ALA A 174 16.25 -11.81 7.13
CA ALA A 174 15.81 -12.58 8.30
C ALA A 174 16.05 -14.09 8.11
N GLU A 175 15.73 -14.63 6.94
CA GLU A 175 16.00 -16.04 6.60
C GLU A 175 17.51 -16.36 6.60
N GLY A 176 18.36 -15.42 6.17
CA GLY A 176 19.82 -15.58 6.26
C GLY A 176 20.37 -15.49 7.70
N LEU A 177 19.62 -14.92 8.63
CA LEU A 177 20.02 -14.82 10.03
C LEU A 177 19.84 -16.15 10.76
N ASP A 178 18.79 -16.91 10.42
CA ASP A 178 18.56 -18.26 10.95
C ASP A 178 19.73 -19.20 10.61
N SER A 179 20.19 -19.22 9.36
CA SER A 179 21.35 -20.03 8.97
C SER A 179 22.64 -19.60 9.65
N SER A 180 22.82 -18.30 9.88
CA SER A 180 23.95 -17.76 10.63
C SER A 180 23.90 -18.19 12.11
N LEU A 181 22.72 -18.20 12.72
CA LEU A 181 22.52 -18.69 14.10
C LEU A 181 22.79 -20.20 14.20
N ASP A 182 22.39 -21.00 13.22
CA ASP A 182 22.67 -22.43 13.22
C ASP A 182 24.16 -22.73 13.07
N THR A 183 24.87 -21.97 12.25
CA THR A 183 26.34 -22.03 12.15
C THR A 183 27.00 -21.68 13.48
N LEU A 184 26.52 -20.63 14.16
CA LEU A 184 27.03 -20.22 15.47
C LEU A 184 26.79 -21.29 16.55
N LYS A 185 25.62 -21.93 16.57
CA LYS A 185 25.31 -23.05 17.49
C LYS A 185 26.24 -24.24 17.25
N ALA A 186 26.53 -24.57 15.99
CA ALA A 186 27.46 -25.65 15.65
C ALA A 186 28.87 -25.34 16.17
N ALA A 187 29.36 -24.12 15.95
CA ALA A 187 30.67 -23.68 16.45
C ALA A 187 30.75 -23.75 17.99
N PHE A 188 29.74 -23.28 18.72
CA PHE A 188 29.70 -23.40 20.19
C PHE A 188 29.67 -24.85 20.67
N SER A 189 29.00 -25.74 19.94
CA SER A 189 28.98 -27.17 20.25
C SER A 189 30.36 -27.80 20.06
N GLU A 190 31.08 -27.41 19.01
CA GLU A 190 32.45 -27.87 18.76
C GLU A 190 33.43 -27.34 19.81
N ILE A 191 33.34 -26.05 20.17
CA ILE A 191 34.13 -25.47 21.27
C ILE A 191 33.85 -26.21 22.59
N SER A 192 32.59 -26.50 22.88
CA SER A 192 32.21 -27.23 24.11
C SER A 192 32.77 -28.65 24.11
N ARG A 193 32.73 -29.34 22.96
CA ARG A 193 33.31 -30.68 22.79
C ARG A 193 34.83 -30.66 23.01
N LEU A 194 35.54 -29.75 22.33
CA LEU A 194 36.98 -29.59 22.47
C LEU A 194 37.38 -29.22 23.89
N GLY A 195 36.61 -28.34 24.55
CA GLY A 195 36.82 -27.98 25.95
C GLY A 195 36.65 -29.16 26.90
N ALA A 196 35.66 -30.03 26.67
CA ALA A 196 35.47 -31.25 27.45
C ALA A 196 36.65 -32.23 27.25
N GLU A 197 37.10 -32.41 26.01
CA GLU A 197 38.23 -33.27 25.66
C GLU A 197 39.57 -32.78 26.28
N LEU A 198 39.77 -31.45 26.29
CA LEU A 198 40.92 -30.83 26.96
C LEU A 198 40.84 -31.03 28.49
N SER A 199 39.66 -30.84 29.07
CA SER A 199 39.45 -31.05 30.52
C SER A 199 39.65 -32.49 30.94
N THR A 200 39.29 -33.48 30.11
CA THR A 200 39.56 -34.89 30.38
C THR A 200 41.05 -35.19 30.26
N SER A 201 41.72 -34.67 29.22
CA SER A 201 43.16 -34.87 29.03
C SER A 201 44.00 -34.24 30.16
N ASP A 202 43.64 -33.04 30.63
CA ASP A 202 44.30 -32.41 31.77
C ASP A 202 44.04 -33.16 33.09
N ARG A 203 42.87 -33.78 33.24
CA ARG A 203 42.57 -34.64 34.39
C ARG A 203 43.40 -35.92 34.38
N GLU A 204 43.50 -36.60 33.23
CA GLU A 204 44.32 -37.81 33.06
C GLU A 204 45.81 -37.54 33.32
N ARG A 205 46.35 -36.39 32.87
CA ARG A 205 47.74 -36.01 33.18
C ARG A 205 47.98 -35.77 34.67
N LYS A 206 46.98 -35.28 35.42
CA LYS A 206 47.11 -35.08 36.88
C LYS A 206 47.06 -36.39 37.66
N GLU A 207 46.35 -37.40 37.16
CA GLU A 207 46.26 -38.72 37.82
C GLU A 207 47.46 -39.63 37.53
N GLY A 208 48.19 -39.41 36.42
CA GLY A 208 49.41 -40.17 36.07
C GLY A 208 50.73 -39.68 36.67
N ASN A 209 50.73 -38.59 37.46
CA ASN A 209 51.92 -38.02 38.10
C ASN A 209 51.85 -38.08 39.65
N ALA A 210 51.03 -38.97 40.19
CA ALA A 210 50.95 -39.33 41.60
C ALA A 210 51.42 -40.77 41.80
#